data_AF-A0A5N7AKL9-F1
#
_entry.id   AF-A0A5N7AKL9-F1
#
_cell.length_a   1.000
_cell.length_b   1.000
_cell.length_c   1.000
_cell.angle_alpha   90.00
_cell.angle_beta   90.00
_cell.angle_gamma   90.00
#
_symmetry.space_group_name_H-M   'P 1'
#
loop_
_entity.id
_entity.type
_entity.pdbx_description
1 polymer ?
#
loop_
_entity_poly.entity_id
_entity_poly.type
_entity_poly.pdbx_seq_one_letter_code
_entity_poly.pdbx_strand_id
1 'polypeptide(L)'
;MDRLPNELIFLVGKYIKDDVFAKLALSQCSRRLQWLFDPPLAYSYLYISSIGTREFALIRHLWCRPDLARLVQHAYLGFAWCFRPDSQPITEACYPQWNWMVEHILDDICESEYEKTAWNMQLRRFCEEAWLGVLLTRLNNLKSVTLAYGNNQGLINSILDKAAYHRQPFNRTTPFQLLLKVTLKSQFSWLQCNLPFAMGLFHLPAIRTIQGIKNMGLSFSWNEPRNVEFLRPETPPEFSH
;
A
#
# COMPACT_ATOMS: atom_id res chain seq x y z
N MET A 1 -23.09 -23.74 -9.15
CA MET A 1 -22.97 -22.65 -8.16
C MET A 1 -24.33 -22.16 -7.66
N ASP A 2 -25.42 -22.31 -8.43
CA ASP A 2 -26.71 -21.65 -8.12
C ASP A 2 -27.49 -22.24 -6.93
N ARG A 3 -27.12 -23.44 -6.46
CA ARG A 3 -27.77 -24.13 -5.33
C ARG A 3 -27.11 -23.88 -3.97
N LEU A 4 -25.98 -23.19 -3.93
CA LEU A 4 -25.32 -22.90 -2.65
C LEU A 4 -26.10 -21.81 -1.90
N PRO A 5 -26.42 -21.94 -0.61
CA PRO A 5 -27.01 -20.88 0.21
C PRO A 5 -26.10 -19.63 0.29
N ASN A 6 -26.68 -18.44 0.48
CA ASN A 6 -25.93 -17.19 0.54
C ASN A 6 -24.90 -17.20 1.68
N GLU A 7 -25.21 -17.87 2.78
CA GLU A 7 -24.38 -18.00 3.98
C GLU A 7 -23.08 -18.75 3.67
N LEU A 8 -23.15 -19.84 2.88
CA LEU A 8 -21.97 -20.60 2.47
C LEU A 8 -21.10 -19.81 1.49
N ILE A 9 -21.72 -19.04 0.59
CA ILE A 9 -20.99 -18.14 -0.33
C ILE A 9 -20.29 -17.03 0.46
N PHE A 10 -20.94 -16.48 1.49
CA PHE A 10 -20.35 -15.47 2.36
C PHE A 10 -19.19 -16.03 3.19
N LEU A 11 -19.30 -17.29 3.64
CA LEU A 11 -18.22 -18.03 4.29
C LEU A 11 -17.03 -18.24 3.37
N VAL A 12 -17.26 -18.64 2.10
CA VAL A 12 -16.20 -18.70 1.08
C VAL A 12 -15.57 -17.32 0.90
N GLY A 13 -16.39 -16.27 0.82
CA GLY A 13 -15.95 -14.88 0.74
C GLY A 13 -15.08 -14.42 1.92
N LYS A 14 -15.36 -14.94 3.12
CA LYS A 14 -14.56 -14.72 4.33
C LYS A 14 -13.23 -15.48 4.31
N TYR A 15 -13.19 -16.66 3.68
CA TYR A 15 -11.94 -17.42 3.48
C TYR A 15 -11.03 -16.76 2.45
N ILE A 16 -11.59 -16.16 1.40
CA ILE A 16 -10.84 -15.38 0.39
C ILE A 16 -10.79 -13.89 0.73
N LYS A 17 -10.96 -13.51 2.01
CA LYS A 17 -11.10 -12.12 2.43
C LYS A 17 -9.96 -11.22 1.93
N ASP A 18 -8.76 -11.75 1.85
CA ASP A 18 -7.57 -11.00 1.46
C ASP A 18 -7.27 -11.10 -0.05
N ASP A 19 -7.97 -11.97 -0.78
CA ASP A 19 -7.80 -12.17 -2.22
C ASP A 19 -8.84 -11.39 -3.03
N VAL A 20 -8.50 -10.15 -3.34
CA VAL A 20 -9.31 -9.25 -4.18
C VAL A 20 -9.55 -9.86 -5.57
N PHE A 21 -8.58 -10.60 -6.13
CA PHE A 21 -8.70 -11.18 -7.46
C PHE A 21 -9.71 -12.32 -7.49
N ALA A 22 -9.70 -13.19 -6.49
CA ALA A 22 -10.71 -14.23 -6.35
C ALA A 22 -12.11 -13.63 -6.19
N LYS A 23 -12.27 -12.56 -5.40
CA LYS A 23 -13.55 -11.86 -5.26
C LYS A 23 -14.02 -11.24 -6.58
N LEU A 24 -13.13 -10.60 -7.33
CA LEU A 24 -13.44 -10.02 -8.64
C LEU A 24 -13.80 -11.09 -9.68
N ALA A 25 -13.10 -12.22 -9.68
CA ALA A 25 -13.43 -13.33 -10.56
C ALA A 25 -14.83 -13.89 -10.21
N LEU A 26 -15.11 -14.10 -8.93
CA LEU A 26 -16.42 -14.59 -8.47
C LEU A 26 -17.55 -13.60 -8.76
N SER A 27 -17.32 -12.29 -8.60
CA SER A 27 -18.33 -11.27 -8.89
C SER A 27 -18.70 -11.22 -10.37
N GLN A 28 -17.80 -11.61 -11.27
CA GLN A 28 -18.06 -11.70 -12.71
C GLN A 28 -18.82 -12.97 -13.12
N CYS A 29 -18.86 -14.01 -12.26
CA CYS A 29 -19.49 -15.28 -12.61
C CYS A 29 -21.03 -15.25 -12.59
N SER A 30 -21.67 -14.41 -11.76
CA SER A 30 -23.13 -14.26 -11.75
C SER A 30 -23.58 -12.96 -11.08
N ARG A 31 -24.77 -12.46 -11.42
CA ARG A 31 -25.36 -11.26 -10.76
C ARG A 31 -25.54 -11.44 -9.25
N ARG A 32 -25.82 -12.67 -8.81
CA ARG A 32 -25.96 -13.01 -7.38
C ARG A 32 -24.62 -12.92 -6.65
N LEU A 33 -23.56 -13.45 -7.24
CA LEU A 33 -22.21 -13.31 -6.70
C LEU A 33 -21.72 -11.88 -6.79
N GLN A 34 -22.06 -11.15 -7.86
CA GLN A 34 -21.78 -9.73 -8.00
C GLN A 34 -22.35 -8.90 -6.85
N TRP A 35 -23.61 -9.16 -6.47
CA TRP A 35 -24.26 -8.51 -5.34
C TRP A 35 -23.67 -8.94 -3.99
N LEU A 36 -23.33 -10.21 -3.82
CA LEU A 36 -22.72 -10.72 -2.58
C LEU A 36 -21.27 -10.25 -2.38
N PHE A 37 -20.53 -10.06 -3.47
CA PHE A 37 -19.16 -9.54 -3.50
C PHE A 37 -19.14 -8.06 -3.91
N ASP A 38 -20.15 -7.31 -3.46
CA ASP A 38 -20.39 -5.92 -3.81
C ASP A 38 -19.07 -5.12 -3.83
N PRO A 39 -18.82 -4.25 -4.83
CA PRO A 39 -17.53 -3.58 -5.00
C PRO A 39 -16.96 -2.92 -3.72
N PRO A 40 -17.77 -2.28 -2.84
CA PRO A 40 -17.28 -1.73 -1.58
C PRO A 40 -16.65 -2.77 -0.66
N LEU A 41 -17.19 -4.00 -0.62
CA LEU A 41 -16.69 -5.09 0.21
C LEU A 41 -15.47 -5.76 -0.43
N ALA A 42 -15.45 -5.86 -1.76
CA ALA A 42 -14.34 -6.45 -2.50
C ALA A 42 -13.05 -5.61 -2.39
N TYR A 43 -13.16 -4.28 -2.51
CA TYR A 43 -12.02 -3.36 -2.47
C TYR A 43 -11.70 -2.82 -1.06
N SER A 44 -12.50 -3.13 -0.03
CA SER A 44 -12.27 -2.64 1.35
C SER A 44 -10.90 -3.02 1.91
N TYR A 45 -10.39 -4.18 1.52
CA TYR A 45 -9.10 -4.73 1.94
C TYR A 45 -8.26 -5.05 0.73
N LEU A 46 -7.05 -4.49 0.69
CA LEU A 46 -6.07 -4.70 -0.37
C LEU A 46 -4.87 -5.47 0.20
N TYR A 47 -4.52 -6.59 -0.41
CA TYR A 47 -3.33 -7.36 -0.06
C TYR A 47 -2.41 -7.50 -1.27
N ILE A 48 -1.23 -6.87 -1.20
CA ILE A 48 -0.17 -6.99 -2.20
C ILE A 48 1.10 -7.37 -1.46
N SER A 49 1.54 -8.62 -1.55
CA SER A 49 2.78 -9.10 -0.92
C SER A 49 4.00 -9.07 -1.84
N SER A 50 3.76 -9.07 -3.16
CA SER A 50 4.76 -8.95 -4.21
C SER A 50 4.07 -8.50 -5.49
N ILE A 51 4.75 -7.80 -6.39
CA ILE A 51 4.10 -7.32 -7.62
C ILE A 51 4.42 -8.25 -8.79
N GLY A 52 3.39 -8.93 -9.30
CA GLY A 52 3.40 -9.59 -10.60
C GLY A 52 2.48 -8.87 -11.58
N THR A 53 2.26 -9.47 -12.76
CA THR A 53 1.42 -8.88 -13.83
C THR A 53 0.01 -8.54 -13.37
N ARG A 54 -0.57 -9.34 -12.45
CA ARG A 54 -1.93 -9.17 -11.94
C ARG A 54 -2.02 -7.97 -10.99
N GLU A 55 -1.07 -7.87 -10.07
CA GLU A 55 -0.96 -6.77 -9.11
C GLU A 55 -0.67 -5.45 -9.83
N PHE A 56 0.18 -5.47 -10.86
CA PHE A 56 0.38 -4.33 -11.74
C PHE A 56 -0.91 -3.87 -12.42
N ALA A 57 -1.68 -4.79 -12.98
CA ALA A 57 -2.97 -4.46 -13.60
C ALA A 57 -3.95 -3.87 -12.58
N LEU A 58 -3.96 -4.37 -11.35
CA LEU A 58 -4.77 -3.84 -10.26
C LEU A 58 -4.33 -2.42 -9.85
N ILE A 59 -3.03 -2.18 -9.70
CA ILE A 59 -2.49 -0.85 -9.38
C ILE A 59 -2.89 0.15 -10.47
N ARG A 60 -2.71 -0.21 -11.75
CA ARG A 60 -3.16 0.60 -12.88
C ARG A 60 -4.66 0.87 -12.80
N HIS A 61 -5.46 -0.15 -12.53
CA HIS A 61 -6.90 -0.01 -12.47
C HIS A 61 -7.35 0.94 -11.35
N LEU A 62 -6.78 0.79 -10.14
CA LEU A 62 -7.06 1.66 -9.00
C LEU A 62 -6.56 3.09 -9.22
N TRP A 63 -5.42 3.25 -9.91
CA TRP A 63 -4.90 4.56 -10.30
C TRP A 63 -5.85 5.30 -11.26
N CYS A 64 -6.32 4.62 -12.31
CA CYS A 64 -7.25 5.21 -13.28
C CYS A 64 -8.68 5.39 -12.74
N ARG A 65 -9.04 4.71 -11.63
CA ARG A 65 -10.38 4.73 -11.03
C ARG A 65 -10.30 5.19 -9.57
N PRO A 66 -10.16 6.51 -9.31
CA PRO A 66 -10.08 7.03 -7.95
C PRO A 66 -11.31 6.68 -7.10
N ASP A 67 -12.48 6.49 -7.72
CA ASP A 67 -13.69 6.06 -7.02
C ASP A 67 -13.54 4.69 -6.35
N LEU A 68 -12.80 3.76 -6.98
CA LEU A 68 -12.51 2.44 -6.41
C LEU A 68 -11.38 2.50 -5.39
N ALA A 69 -10.35 3.32 -5.64
CA ALA A 69 -9.26 3.53 -4.70
C ALA A 69 -9.77 4.07 -3.35
N ARG A 70 -10.82 4.92 -3.38
CA ARG A 70 -11.51 5.42 -2.18
C ARG A 70 -12.26 4.35 -1.39
N LEU A 71 -12.55 3.18 -1.96
CA LEU A 71 -13.18 2.09 -1.22
C LEU A 71 -12.17 1.34 -0.34
N VAL A 72 -10.88 1.47 -0.63
CA VAL A 72 -9.82 0.80 0.13
C VAL A 72 -9.67 1.45 1.50
N GLN A 73 -9.96 0.66 2.54
CA GLN A 73 -9.86 1.06 3.94
C GLN A 73 -8.68 0.41 4.63
N HIS A 74 -8.25 -0.75 4.17
CA HIS A 74 -7.16 -1.50 4.77
C HIS A 74 -6.21 -1.96 3.67
N ALA A 75 -4.92 -1.72 3.83
CA ALA A 75 -3.93 -2.15 2.85
C ALA A 75 -2.75 -2.88 3.50
N TYR A 76 -2.35 -3.99 2.92
CA TYR A 76 -1.07 -4.65 3.15
C TYR A 76 -0.23 -4.48 1.90
N LEU A 77 0.88 -3.77 2.02
CA LEU A 77 1.81 -3.47 0.94
C LEU A 77 3.18 -4.03 1.30
N GLY A 78 3.53 -5.17 0.70
CA GLY A 78 4.80 -5.84 0.85
C GLY A 78 5.64 -5.72 -0.42
N PHE A 79 6.93 -5.46 -0.23
CA PHE A 79 7.91 -5.43 -1.30
C PHE A 79 9.21 -6.03 -0.78
N ALA A 80 9.80 -6.93 -1.55
CA ALA A 80 10.99 -7.66 -1.11
C ALA A 80 12.26 -7.01 -1.67
N TRP A 81 12.29 -6.70 -2.98
CA TRP A 81 13.46 -6.18 -3.68
C TRP A 81 13.04 -5.34 -4.89
N CYS A 82 13.59 -4.13 -5.05
CA CYS A 82 13.47 -3.36 -6.31
C CYS A 82 14.36 -3.88 -7.44
N PHE A 83 15.00 -5.03 -7.27
CA PHE A 83 15.76 -5.74 -8.28
C PHE A 83 15.28 -7.19 -8.35
N ARG A 84 14.49 -7.52 -9.37
CA ARG A 84 14.35 -8.91 -9.84
C ARG A 84 15.14 -9.03 -11.14
N PRO A 85 16.37 -9.56 -11.14
CA PRO A 85 17.09 -9.83 -12.38
C PRO A 85 16.38 -10.90 -13.25
N ASP A 86 15.52 -11.73 -12.65
CA ASP A 86 15.02 -12.96 -13.31
C ASP A 86 13.50 -13.01 -13.55
N SER A 87 12.72 -11.98 -13.21
CA SER A 87 11.32 -11.95 -13.61
C SER A 87 11.24 -11.53 -15.07
N GLN A 88 10.81 -12.45 -15.93
CA GLN A 88 10.51 -12.20 -17.35
C GLN A 88 9.94 -10.79 -17.54
N PRO A 89 10.47 -10.00 -18.50
CA PRO A 89 9.98 -8.66 -18.73
C PRO A 89 8.48 -8.75 -18.95
N ILE A 90 7.73 -7.94 -18.21
CA ILE A 90 6.31 -7.70 -18.50
C ILE A 90 6.26 -7.38 -19.99
N THR A 91 5.65 -8.29 -20.74
CA THR A 91 5.79 -8.43 -22.20
C THR A 91 5.77 -7.07 -22.91
N GLU A 92 6.74 -6.85 -23.80
CA GLU A 92 6.97 -5.62 -24.58
C GLU A 92 5.70 -5.03 -25.22
N ALA A 93 4.69 -5.87 -25.50
CA ALA A 93 3.38 -5.47 -26.03
C ALA A 93 2.62 -4.44 -25.16
N CYS A 94 2.98 -4.30 -23.88
CA CYS A 94 2.31 -3.38 -22.98
C CYS A 94 2.88 -1.95 -23.09
N TYR A 95 4.17 -1.77 -23.39
CA TYR A 95 4.98 -0.55 -23.22
C TYR A 95 4.36 0.80 -23.66
N PRO A 96 3.70 0.93 -24.82
CA PRO A 96 3.21 2.24 -25.29
C PRO A 96 2.13 2.83 -24.38
N GLN A 97 1.27 1.98 -23.82
CA GLN A 97 0.23 2.41 -22.88
C GLN A 97 0.78 2.76 -21.48
N TRP A 98 2.05 2.47 -21.19
CA TRP A 98 2.65 2.79 -19.89
C TRP A 98 3.34 4.14 -19.90
N ASN A 99 3.90 4.56 -21.03
CA ASN A 99 4.62 5.83 -21.11
C ASN A 99 3.73 7.01 -20.71
N TRP A 100 2.53 7.12 -21.28
CA TRP A 100 1.61 8.21 -20.93
C TRP A 100 1.16 8.15 -19.47
N MET A 101 0.96 6.94 -18.93
CA MET A 101 0.53 6.76 -17.53
C MET A 101 1.65 7.13 -16.56
N VAL A 102 2.89 6.71 -16.85
CA VAL A 102 4.07 7.06 -16.06
C VAL A 102 4.31 8.57 -16.10
N GLU A 103 4.24 9.20 -17.27
CA GLU A 103 4.34 10.66 -17.40
C GLU A 103 3.29 11.37 -16.54
N HIS A 104 2.03 10.93 -16.62
CA HIS A 104 0.96 11.51 -15.82
C HIS A 104 1.14 11.29 -14.31
N ILE A 105 1.65 10.12 -13.91
CA ILE A 105 2.01 9.83 -12.51
C ILE A 105 3.10 10.80 -12.05
N LEU A 106 4.16 10.98 -12.84
CA LEU A 106 5.30 11.84 -12.49
C LEU A 106 4.88 13.29 -12.34
N ASP A 107 4.04 13.78 -13.25
CA ASP A 107 3.51 15.15 -13.16
C ASP A 107 2.57 15.33 -11.97
N ASP A 108 1.86 14.29 -11.55
CA ASP A 108 0.97 14.34 -10.40
C ASP A 108 1.72 14.26 -9.06
N ILE A 109 2.76 13.43 -8.94
CA ILE A 109 3.43 13.17 -7.66
C ILE A 109 4.71 13.97 -7.44
N CYS A 110 5.45 14.35 -8.49
CA CYS A 110 6.78 14.96 -8.34
C CYS A 110 6.71 16.49 -8.41
N GLU A 111 7.56 17.16 -7.63
CA GLU A 111 7.61 18.64 -7.58
C GLU A 111 8.79 19.21 -8.38
N SER A 112 9.86 18.44 -8.55
CA SER A 112 11.09 18.86 -9.22
C SER A 112 11.49 17.90 -10.33
N GLU A 113 12.22 18.41 -11.32
CA GLU A 113 12.74 17.58 -12.43
C GLU A 113 13.74 16.51 -11.96
N TYR A 114 14.50 16.79 -10.89
CA TYR A 114 15.36 15.81 -10.26
C TYR A 114 14.56 14.64 -9.70
N GLU A 115 13.47 14.95 -8.98
CA GLU A 115 12.58 13.94 -8.44
C GLU A 115 11.88 13.16 -9.56
N LYS A 116 11.38 13.83 -10.60
CA LYS A 116 10.79 13.18 -11.77
C LYS A 116 11.76 12.19 -12.39
N THR A 117 13.03 12.55 -12.54
CA THR A 117 14.05 11.66 -13.11
C THR A 117 14.26 10.41 -12.25
N ALA A 118 14.34 10.59 -10.94
CA ALA A 118 14.49 9.47 -10.00
C ALA A 118 13.28 8.53 -10.03
N TRP A 119 12.06 9.06 -9.91
CA TRP A 119 10.83 8.27 -9.97
C TRP A 119 10.63 7.61 -11.34
N ASN A 120 10.92 8.32 -12.44
CA ASN A 120 10.80 7.79 -13.81
C ASN A 120 11.68 6.55 -13.98
N MET A 121 12.93 6.61 -13.50
CA MET A 121 13.84 5.47 -13.54
C MET A 121 13.26 4.27 -12.78
N GLN A 122 12.72 4.48 -11.57
CA GLN A 122 12.21 3.37 -10.75
C GLN A 122 10.90 2.78 -11.28
N LEU A 123 9.99 3.62 -11.79
CA LEU A 123 8.74 3.18 -12.40
C LEU A 123 8.99 2.38 -13.67
N ARG A 124 9.91 2.84 -14.53
CA ARG A 124 10.30 2.13 -15.77
C ARG A 124 11.03 0.81 -15.51
N ARG A 125 11.70 0.70 -14.36
CA ARG A 125 12.33 -0.54 -13.91
C ARG A 125 11.37 -1.47 -13.16
N PHE A 126 10.09 -1.13 -13.11
CA PHE A 126 9.06 -1.89 -12.40
C PHE A 126 9.41 -2.14 -10.92
N CYS A 127 10.09 -1.20 -10.27
CA CYS A 127 10.41 -1.27 -8.85
C CYS A 127 9.12 -1.34 -8.03
N GLU A 128 8.97 -2.41 -7.24
CA GLU A 128 7.77 -2.68 -6.47
C GLU A 128 7.43 -1.50 -5.54
N GLU A 129 8.44 -0.96 -4.85
CA GLU A 129 8.29 0.16 -3.94
C GLU A 129 7.73 1.41 -4.64
N ALA A 130 8.19 1.72 -5.85
CA ALA A 130 7.72 2.87 -6.61
C ALA A 130 6.22 2.75 -6.93
N TRP A 131 5.79 1.59 -7.42
CA TRP A 131 4.38 1.37 -7.78
C TRP A 131 3.45 1.29 -6.58
N LEU A 132 3.92 0.75 -5.45
CA LEU A 132 3.19 0.80 -4.18
C LEU A 132 3.09 2.23 -3.62
N GLY A 133 4.15 3.03 -3.76
CA GLY A 133 4.16 4.45 -3.40
C GLY A 133 3.15 5.25 -4.24
N VAL A 134 3.12 5.02 -5.55
CA VAL A 134 2.10 5.59 -6.44
C VAL A 134 0.70 5.17 -6.02
N LEU A 135 0.46 3.88 -5.74
CA LEU A 135 -0.84 3.42 -5.28
C LEU A 135 -1.28 4.13 -4.00
N LEU A 136 -0.35 4.27 -3.05
CA LEU A 136 -0.60 4.86 -1.74
C LEU A 136 -1.14 6.30 -1.83
N THR A 137 -0.72 7.09 -2.82
CA THR A 137 -1.22 8.47 -3.00
C THR A 137 -2.69 8.55 -3.39
N ARG A 138 -3.31 7.44 -3.83
CA ARG A 138 -4.74 7.38 -4.20
C ARG A 138 -5.63 6.81 -3.09
N LEU A 139 -5.06 6.23 -2.04
CA LEU A 139 -5.81 5.56 -0.97
C LEU A 139 -6.29 6.56 0.09
N ASN A 140 -7.18 7.47 -0.28
CA ASN A 140 -7.57 8.60 0.58
C ASN A 140 -8.36 8.18 1.84
N ASN A 141 -9.12 7.09 1.78
CA ASN A 141 -9.97 6.60 2.87
C ASN A 141 -9.33 5.49 3.70
N LEU A 142 -8.01 5.37 3.61
CA LEU A 142 -7.24 4.34 4.28
C LEU A 142 -7.35 4.52 5.81
N LYS A 143 -7.82 3.48 6.49
CA LYS A 143 -7.93 3.36 7.95
C LYS A 143 -6.75 2.65 8.59
N SER A 144 -6.20 1.66 7.90
CA SER A 144 -4.97 1.02 8.35
C SER A 144 -4.07 0.60 7.19
N VAL A 145 -2.76 0.74 7.37
CA VAL A 145 -1.77 0.25 6.42
C VAL A 145 -0.74 -0.61 7.11
N THR A 146 -0.41 -1.75 6.50
CA THR A 146 0.75 -2.56 6.85
C THR A 146 1.78 -2.46 5.74
N LEU A 147 2.95 -1.94 6.07
CA LEU A 147 4.08 -1.82 5.15
C LEU A 147 5.09 -2.92 5.51
N ALA A 148 5.29 -3.89 4.63
CA ALA A 148 6.25 -4.97 4.81
C ALA A 148 7.51 -4.72 3.98
N TYR A 149 8.57 -4.34 4.68
CA TYR A 149 9.82 -3.81 4.16
C TYR A 149 10.84 -4.90 3.80
N GLY A 150 11.36 -4.77 2.58
CA GLY A 150 12.62 -5.34 2.11
C GLY A 150 13.71 -4.26 2.03
N ASN A 151 14.56 -4.31 0.98
CA ASN A 151 15.56 -3.26 0.74
C ASN A 151 14.88 -1.99 0.20
N ASN A 152 15.02 -0.87 0.92
CA ASN A 152 14.23 0.35 0.74
C ASN A 152 15.03 1.43 0.00
N GLN A 153 14.48 1.98 -1.08
CA GLN A 153 15.01 3.19 -1.73
C GLN A 153 14.45 4.49 -1.13
N GLY A 154 13.45 4.39 -0.23
CA GLY A 154 12.88 5.55 0.46
C GLY A 154 11.79 6.28 -0.32
N LEU A 155 11.28 5.70 -1.40
CA LEU A 155 10.20 6.25 -2.22
C LEU A 155 8.88 6.32 -1.46
N ILE A 156 8.48 5.24 -0.76
CA ILE A 156 7.26 5.28 0.06
C ILE A 156 7.39 6.30 1.19
N ASN A 157 8.59 6.41 1.79
CA ASN A 157 8.84 7.41 2.82
C ASN A 157 8.70 8.83 2.26
N SER A 158 9.22 9.09 1.05
CA SER A 158 9.07 10.40 0.42
C SER A 158 7.60 10.77 0.19
N ILE A 159 6.72 9.80 -0.12
CA ILE A 159 5.27 10.01 -0.22
C ILE A 159 4.65 10.31 1.16
N LEU A 160 5.05 9.59 2.21
CA LEU A 160 4.55 9.84 3.56
C LEU A 160 5.00 11.21 4.11
N ASP A 161 6.23 11.61 3.82
CA ASP A 161 6.74 12.95 4.15
C ASP A 161 6.01 14.03 3.35
N LYS A 162 5.72 13.77 2.07
CA LYS A 162 4.88 14.68 1.28
C LYS A 162 3.47 14.81 1.86
N ALA A 163 2.89 13.72 2.32
CA ALA A 163 1.59 13.75 2.97
C ALA A 163 1.63 14.56 4.28
N ALA A 164 2.67 14.37 5.09
CA ALA A 164 2.89 15.11 6.32
C ALA A 164 3.00 16.62 6.12
N TYR A 165 3.74 17.03 5.09
CA TYR A 165 3.99 18.44 4.80
C TYR A 165 3.01 19.04 3.80
N HIS A 166 1.91 18.36 3.47
CA HIS A 166 0.90 18.82 2.50
C HIS A 166 1.50 19.22 1.15
N ARG A 167 2.52 18.48 0.73
CA ARG A 167 3.22 18.62 -0.55
C ARG A 167 2.53 17.81 -1.62
N GLN A 168 2.82 18.11 -2.88
CA GLN A 168 2.23 17.42 -4.02
C GLN A 168 2.47 15.90 -3.91
N PRO A 169 1.45 15.03 -4.08
CA PRO A 169 0.09 15.29 -4.61
C PRO A 169 -0.99 15.73 -3.59
N PHE A 170 -0.63 15.97 -2.34
CA PHE A 170 -1.54 16.21 -1.21
C PHE A 170 -1.76 17.71 -0.88
N ASN A 171 -1.37 18.59 -1.79
CA ASN A 171 -1.48 20.04 -1.62
C ASN A 171 -2.93 20.57 -1.59
N ARG A 172 -3.89 19.84 -2.17
CA ARG A 172 -5.30 20.26 -2.28
C ARG A 172 -6.23 19.62 -1.26
N THR A 173 -5.83 18.50 -0.65
CA THR A 173 -6.68 17.71 0.25
C THR A 173 -5.86 17.19 1.40
N THR A 174 -6.42 17.17 2.61
CA THR A 174 -5.75 16.53 3.75
C THR A 174 -5.55 15.04 3.43
N PRO A 175 -4.30 14.56 3.36
CA PRO A 175 -4.04 13.16 3.09
C PRO A 175 -4.41 12.30 4.30
N PHE A 176 -4.85 11.06 4.03
CA PHE A 176 -5.00 10.01 5.05
C PHE A 176 -5.83 10.43 6.28
N GLN A 177 -6.92 11.19 6.09
CA GLN A 177 -7.78 11.68 7.18
C GLN A 177 -8.36 10.58 8.07
N LEU A 178 -8.48 9.36 7.55
CA LEU A 178 -9.03 8.22 8.26
C LEU A 178 -7.96 7.26 8.80
N LEU A 179 -6.67 7.52 8.56
CA LEU A 179 -5.60 6.57 8.85
C LEU A 179 -5.29 6.54 10.34
N LEU A 180 -5.79 5.50 11.01
CA LEU A 180 -5.66 5.34 12.46
C LEU A 180 -4.45 4.49 12.83
N LYS A 181 -4.15 3.45 12.03
CA LYS A 181 -3.14 2.43 12.36
C LYS A 181 -2.13 2.23 11.24
N VAL A 182 -0.84 2.31 11.59
CA VAL A 182 0.26 1.94 10.71
C VAL A 182 1.04 0.79 11.33
N THR A 183 1.31 -0.26 10.55
CA THR A 183 2.12 -1.40 10.97
C THR A 183 3.32 -1.52 10.05
N LEU A 184 4.51 -1.47 10.62
CA LEU A 184 5.78 -1.57 9.92
C LEU A 184 6.34 -2.98 10.17
N LYS A 185 6.41 -3.81 9.13
CA LYS A 185 6.98 -5.17 9.20
C LYS A 185 8.35 -5.19 8.53
N SER A 186 9.42 -5.52 9.25
CA SER A 186 10.74 -5.69 8.61
C SER A 186 11.03 -7.17 8.35
N GLN A 187 11.51 -7.49 7.14
CA GLN A 187 12.06 -8.81 6.80
C GLN A 187 13.53 -8.97 7.21
N PHE A 188 14.22 -7.87 7.51
CA PHE A 188 15.63 -7.89 7.91
C PHE A 188 15.79 -7.62 9.41
N SER A 189 16.77 -8.30 10.02
CA SER A 189 17.12 -8.21 11.45
C SER A 189 17.55 -6.82 11.89
N TRP A 190 17.92 -5.99 10.92
CA TRP A 190 18.32 -4.60 11.06
C TRP A 190 17.11 -3.73 10.73
N LEU A 191 16.18 -3.62 11.66
CA LEU A 191 15.66 -2.28 11.96
C LEU A 191 16.87 -1.51 12.50
N GLN A 192 17.84 -1.18 11.64
CA GLN A 192 18.80 -0.15 11.96
C GLN A 192 17.95 1.11 12.00
N CYS A 193 17.59 1.45 13.22
CA CYS A 193 17.08 2.73 13.66
C CYS A 193 18.07 3.85 13.29
N ASN A 194 18.35 4.03 12.00
CA ASN A 194 18.80 5.32 11.48
C ASN A 194 17.52 6.08 11.14
N LEU A 195 17.08 6.84 12.15
CA LEU A 195 15.98 7.78 12.18
C LEU A 195 16.16 8.87 11.11
N PRO A 196 15.56 8.68 9.92
CA PRO A 196 14.46 9.56 9.52
C PRO A 196 13.26 8.76 9.00
N PHE A 197 13.23 7.46 9.28
CA PHE A 197 12.14 6.59 8.87
C PHE A 197 10.84 7.01 9.55
N ALA A 198 9.78 7.20 8.75
CA ALA A 198 8.43 7.49 9.23
C ALA A 198 8.23 8.83 9.97
N MET A 199 9.16 9.79 9.86
CA MET A 199 8.93 11.13 10.43
C MET A 199 7.62 11.74 9.94
N GLY A 200 7.31 11.60 8.64
CA GLY A 200 6.02 12.02 8.10
C GLY A 200 4.80 11.39 8.78
N LEU A 201 4.89 10.14 9.25
CA LEU A 201 3.74 9.51 9.93
C LEU A 201 3.38 10.20 11.25
N PHE A 202 4.36 10.74 11.98
CA PHE A 202 4.10 11.43 13.24
C PHE A 202 3.37 12.76 13.05
N HIS A 203 3.44 13.33 11.85
CA HIS A 203 2.75 14.57 11.50
C HIS A 203 1.35 14.35 10.94
N LEU A 204 0.93 13.10 10.68
CA LEU A 204 -0.42 12.82 10.20
C LEU A 204 -1.45 12.90 11.34
N PRO A 205 -2.51 13.71 11.20
CA PRO A 205 -3.37 14.07 12.33
C PRO A 205 -4.20 12.90 12.89
N ALA A 206 -4.57 11.94 12.04
CA ALA A 206 -5.46 10.84 12.39
C ALA A 206 -4.74 9.63 13.02
N ILE A 207 -3.41 9.54 12.90
CA ILE A 207 -2.66 8.35 13.34
C ILE A 207 -2.68 8.24 14.86
N ARG A 208 -3.21 7.12 15.36
CA ARG A 208 -3.27 6.78 16.78
C ARG A 208 -2.27 5.69 17.17
N THR A 209 -1.91 4.81 16.23
CA THR A 209 -1.09 3.64 16.52
C THR A 209 -0.04 3.43 15.43
N ILE A 210 1.22 3.38 15.83
CA ILE A 210 2.34 2.93 14.99
C ILE A 210 2.94 1.70 15.65
N GLN A 211 2.94 0.58 14.93
CA GLN A 211 3.39 -0.71 15.44
C GLN A 211 4.57 -1.23 14.60
N GLY A 212 5.69 -1.56 15.25
CA GLY A 212 6.80 -2.27 14.62
C GLY A 212 6.68 -3.77 14.86
N ILE A 213 6.78 -4.58 13.81
CA ILE A 213 6.81 -6.04 13.89
C ILE A 213 8.08 -6.54 13.20
N LYS A 214 8.87 -7.32 13.93
CA LYS A 214 10.06 -7.98 13.39
C LYS A 214 9.69 -9.39 12.94
N ASN A 215 9.79 -9.68 11.64
CA ASN A 215 9.75 -11.06 11.16
C ASN A 215 11.17 -11.64 11.31
N MET A 216 11.42 -12.43 12.35
CA MET A 216 12.59 -13.32 12.33
C MET A 216 12.33 -14.41 11.28
N GLY A 217 13.18 -14.49 10.27
CA GLY A 217 13.11 -15.56 9.27
C GLY A 217 13.15 -16.94 9.92
N LEU A 218 12.13 -17.74 9.62
CA LEU A 218 12.03 -19.21 9.70
C LEU A 218 12.81 -19.92 10.81
N SER A 219 12.14 -20.16 11.93
CA SER A 219 12.13 -21.50 12.52
C SER A 219 10.67 -21.85 12.83
N PHE A 220 10.25 -23.06 12.46
CA PHE A 220 8.99 -23.64 12.90
C PHE A 220 9.01 -23.73 14.43
N SER A 221 8.51 -22.71 15.12
CA SER A 221 7.87 -22.87 16.42
C SER A 221 6.91 -21.71 16.65
N TRP A 222 5.68 -22.04 17.05
CA TRP A 222 4.71 -21.10 17.54
C TRP A 222 5.32 -20.34 18.72
N ASN A 223 5.72 -19.10 18.51
CA ASN A 223 6.05 -18.19 19.60
C ASN A 223 5.50 -16.80 19.25
N GLU A 224 4.79 -16.23 20.22
CA GLU A 224 4.02 -15.00 20.12
C GLU A 224 4.81 -13.81 19.55
N PRO A 225 4.18 -12.95 18.74
CA PRO A 225 4.80 -11.72 18.27
C PRO A 225 5.04 -10.75 19.45
N ARG A 226 6.28 -10.32 19.64
CA ARG A 226 6.60 -9.20 20.55
C ARG A 226 6.17 -7.90 19.89
N ASN A 227 5.11 -7.28 20.39
CA ASN A 227 4.65 -5.96 19.97
C ASN A 227 5.56 -4.89 20.57
N VAL A 228 6.03 -3.96 19.73
CA VAL A 228 6.58 -2.69 20.20
C VAL A 228 5.57 -1.62 19.80
N GLU A 229 4.85 -1.10 20.79
CA GLU A 229 3.93 0.04 20.64
C GLU A 229 4.68 1.33 20.97
N PHE A 230 4.72 2.26 20.01
CA PHE A 230 5.20 3.61 20.27
C PHE A 230 3.97 4.48 20.55
N LEU A 231 3.72 4.77 21.83
CA LEU A 231 2.72 5.75 22.26
C LEU A 231 3.33 7.16 22.18
N ARG A 232 2.55 8.15 21.74
CA ARG A 232 2.98 9.56 21.77
C ARG A 232 3.28 9.97 23.22
N PRO A 233 4.36 10.73 23.48
CA PRO A 233 4.50 11.39 24.76
C PRO A 233 3.40 12.45 24.89
N GLU A 234 2.58 12.33 25.92
CA GLU A 234 1.67 13.39 26.33
C GLU A 234 2.49 14.48 27.03
N THR A 235 2.36 15.72 26.54
CA THR A 235 2.93 17.00 27.02
C THR A 235 4.39 17.34 26.62
N PRO A 236 4.65 18.57 26.13
CA PRO A 236 6.00 19.10 25.95
C PRO A 236 6.61 19.54 27.29
N PRO A 237 7.94 19.49 27.46
CA PRO A 237 8.61 20.03 28.64
C PRO A 237 8.50 21.56 28.67
N GLU A 238 7.95 22.08 29.75
CA GLU A 238 8.05 23.50 30.11
C GLU A 238 9.53 23.83 30.34
N PHE A 239 10.09 24.70 29.49
CA PHE A 239 11.36 25.36 29.76
C PHE A 239 11.07 26.62 30.56
N SER A 240 11.35 26.58 31.86
CA SER A 240 11.41 27.76 32.72
C SER A 240 12.80 28.39 32.60
N HIS A 241 12.82 29.70 32.36
CA HIS A 241 14.00 30.58 32.30
C HIS A 241 14.75 30.71 33.62
#